data_AF-A0A1H4MUM0-F1
#
_entry.id   AF-A0A1H4MUM0-F1
#
_cell.length_a   1.000
_cell.length_b   1.000
_cell.length_c   1.000
_cell.angle_alpha   90.00
_cell.angle_beta   90.00
_cell.angle_gamma   90.00
#
_symmetry.space_group_name_H-M   'P 1'
#
loop_
_entity.id
_entity.type
_entity.pdbx_description
1 polymer ?
#
loop_
_entity_poly.entity_id
_entity_poly.type
_entity_poly.pdbx_seq_one_letter_code
_entity_poly.pdbx_strand_id
1 'polypeptide(L)'
;MSQIHSSTAITDQSSVGEARRTALQHALALGFDEERRSNIGIAVTEMATNALIHGQGGEILLCPSGELNGPSWLDVLALDAGQGIRDMARAMEDGFSTAGTAGQGLGAVKRLADETSLFSIEGKGTVNWARFHLGSLPVASQVGVVSIPVKGETKCGDGYVLHLDGRRSLYMVVDGLGHGAGANEAALEAMATVRQYSGDTAAELLLRSHEALKKTRGAAMSVAIVDHERKICTYAGVGNVTGVLIAGSSSRTMVSQNGTLGAVLPRNVQEYTYPVEPNTLLLMFSDGLNTRSELGSYAGVQHRHPMMMAGLLYRDFTRRRDDATVMVAPVGRAPEVPFA
;
A
#
# COMPACT_ATOMS: atom_id res chain seq x y z
N MET A 1 6.29 -3.66 11.33
CA MET A 1 6.19 -2.20 11.57
C MET A 1 5.24 -1.59 10.54
N SER A 2 4.54 -0.48 10.84
CA SER A 2 3.81 0.27 9.81
C SER A 2 4.84 0.99 8.92
N GLN A 3 4.68 0.88 7.61
CA GLN A 3 5.63 1.40 6.63
C GLN A 3 5.13 2.75 6.12
N ILE A 4 5.77 3.82 6.60
CA ILE A 4 5.55 5.14 6.04
C ILE A 4 6.38 5.25 4.77
N HIS A 5 5.70 5.57 3.68
CA HIS A 5 6.33 5.73 2.38
C HIS A 5 6.98 7.11 2.30
N SER A 6 8.17 7.18 1.69
CA SER A 6 8.72 8.46 1.26
C SER A 6 8.17 8.78 -0.13
N SER A 7 7.71 10.02 -0.33
CA SER A 7 7.26 10.51 -1.63
C SER A 7 8.20 11.60 -2.14
N THR A 8 8.58 11.49 -3.41
CA THR A 8 9.29 12.53 -4.15
C THR A 8 8.49 12.87 -5.39
N ALA A 9 7.99 14.11 -5.46
CA ALA A 9 7.36 14.63 -6.67
C ALA A 9 8.43 14.82 -7.75
N ILE A 10 8.16 14.31 -8.96
CA ILE A 10 9.06 14.40 -10.11
C ILE A 10 8.59 15.53 -11.02
N THR A 11 9.35 16.62 -11.01
CA THR A 11 9.04 17.85 -11.78
C THR A 11 10.17 18.27 -12.71
N ASP A 12 11.40 17.86 -12.42
CA ASP A 12 12.60 18.20 -13.20
C ASP A 12 13.75 17.20 -12.94
N GLN A 13 14.90 17.40 -13.59
CA GLN A 13 16.04 16.51 -13.45
C GLN A 13 16.62 16.47 -12.01
N SER A 14 16.46 17.54 -11.23
CA SER A 14 16.95 17.58 -9.85
C SER A 14 16.14 16.65 -8.94
N SER A 15 14.83 16.56 -9.18
CA SER A 15 13.93 15.64 -8.47
C SER A 15 14.22 14.17 -8.74
N VAL A 16 14.69 13.82 -9.95
CA VAL A 16 15.20 12.47 -10.28
C VAL A 16 16.41 12.12 -9.40
N GLY A 17 17.34 13.07 -9.26
CA GLY A 17 18.50 12.92 -8.39
C GLY A 17 18.12 12.78 -6.90
N GLU A 18 17.08 13.48 -6.46
CA GLU A 18 16.54 13.38 -5.10
C GLU A 18 15.94 11.99 -4.83
N ALA A 19 15.02 11.52 -5.68
CA ALA A 19 14.41 10.20 -5.55
C ALA A 19 15.47 9.09 -5.47
N ARG A 20 16.51 9.16 -6.32
CA ARG A 20 17.65 8.24 -6.28
C ARG A 20 18.38 8.30 -4.93
N ARG A 21 18.72 9.49 -4.43
CA ARG A 21 19.43 9.64 -3.14
C ARG A 21 18.62 9.04 -1.99
N THR A 22 17.33 9.33 -1.93
CA THR A 22 16.42 8.80 -0.89
C THR A 22 16.33 7.27 -0.97
N ALA A 23 16.25 6.70 -2.17
CA ALA A 23 16.24 5.25 -2.35
C ALA A 23 17.54 4.59 -1.87
N LEU A 24 18.70 5.20 -2.16
CA LEU A 24 19.99 4.69 -1.69
C LEU A 24 20.15 4.79 -0.16
N GLN A 25 19.57 5.81 0.47
CA GLN A 25 19.55 5.94 1.93
C GLN A 25 18.71 4.83 2.57
N HIS A 26 17.50 4.58 2.04
CA HIS A 26 16.66 3.46 2.49
C HIS A 26 17.34 2.12 2.28
N ALA A 27 17.93 1.90 1.10
CA ALA A 27 18.64 0.66 0.81
C ALA A 27 19.83 0.43 1.76
N LEU A 28 20.59 1.48 2.09
CA LEU A 28 21.65 1.39 3.09
C LEU A 28 21.10 1.03 4.47
N ALA A 29 20.00 1.67 4.91
CA ALA A 29 19.38 1.40 6.20
C ALA A 29 18.84 -0.03 6.33
N LEU A 30 18.41 -0.64 5.21
CA LEU A 30 17.95 -2.03 5.15
C LEU A 30 19.09 -3.05 5.03
N GLY A 31 20.34 -2.61 4.87
CA GLY A 31 21.53 -3.46 4.80
C GLY A 31 21.90 -3.95 3.39
N PHE A 32 21.38 -3.33 2.33
CA PHE A 32 21.77 -3.69 0.96
C PHE A 32 23.25 -3.37 0.71
N ASP A 33 23.95 -4.31 0.07
CA ASP A 33 25.36 -4.13 -0.30
C ASP A 33 25.55 -3.06 -1.39
N GLU A 34 26.81 -2.78 -1.74
CA GLU A 34 27.13 -1.74 -2.72
C GLU A 34 26.61 -2.06 -4.13
N GLU A 35 26.71 -3.31 -4.57
CA GLU A 35 26.24 -3.75 -5.88
C GLU A 35 24.72 -3.59 -5.98
N ARG A 36 23.98 -4.08 -4.97
CA ARG A 36 22.53 -4.02 -4.94
C ARG A 36 22.02 -2.59 -4.82
N ARG A 37 22.70 -1.74 -4.06
CA ARG A 37 22.43 -0.29 -4.03
C ARG A 37 22.66 0.36 -5.39
N SER A 38 23.72 -0.02 -6.12
CA SER A 38 23.94 0.46 -7.50
C SER A 38 22.77 0.11 -8.42
N ASN A 39 22.30 -1.14 -8.35
CA ASN A 39 21.15 -1.64 -9.13
C ASN A 39 19.86 -0.86 -8.81
N ILE A 40 19.58 -0.63 -7.52
CA ILE A 40 18.45 0.20 -7.06
C ILE A 40 18.57 1.62 -7.62
N GLY A 41 19.77 2.20 -7.55
CA GLY A 41 20.02 3.56 -8.04
C GLY A 41 19.74 3.71 -9.54
N ILE A 42 20.12 2.73 -10.35
CA ILE A 42 19.83 2.70 -11.80
C ILE A 42 18.32 2.59 -12.01
N ALA A 43 17.67 1.59 -11.39
CA ALA A 43 16.24 1.36 -11.57
C ALA A 43 15.39 2.58 -11.18
N VAL A 44 15.66 3.21 -10.03
CA VAL A 44 14.94 4.42 -9.58
C VAL A 44 15.17 5.58 -10.55
N THR A 45 16.38 5.74 -11.08
CA THR A 45 16.69 6.79 -12.07
C THR A 45 15.90 6.58 -13.35
N GLU A 46 15.84 5.36 -13.87
CA GLU A 46 15.07 5.02 -15.07
C GLU A 46 13.56 5.21 -14.85
N MET A 47 13.04 4.75 -13.71
CA MET A 47 11.63 4.90 -13.35
C MET A 47 11.22 6.37 -13.21
N ALA A 48 12.03 7.18 -12.53
CA ALA A 48 11.78 8.61 -12.36
C ALA A 48 11.95 9.39 -13.68
N THR A 49 12.95 9.05 -14.49
CA THR A 49 13.15 9.66 -15.82
C THR A 49 11.98 9.35 -16.75
N ASN A 50 11.46 8.12 -16.71
CA ASN A 50 10.28 7.75 -17.48
C ASN A 50 9.04 8.55 -17.04
N ALA A 51 8.83 8.70 -15.74
CA ALA A 51 7.75 9.55 -15.22
C ALA A 51 7.93 11.02 -15.67
N LEU A 52 9.15 11.56 -15.65
CA LEU A 52 9.41 12.93 -16.10
C LEU A 52 9.17 13.12 -17.60
N ILE A 53 9.77 12.28 -18.44
CA ILE A 53 9.77 12.44 -19.90
C ILE A 53 8.44 12.00 -20.52
N HIS A 54 7.94 10.82 -20.13
CA HIS A 54 6.74 10.23 -20.74
C HIS A 54 5.46 10.53 -19.96
N GLY A 55 5.58 10.70 -18.64
CA GLY A 55 4.49 11.08 -17.75
C GLY A 55 4.21 12.58 -17.68
N GLN A 56 5.11 13.42 -18.23
CA GLN A 56 5.13 14.89 -18.05
C GLN A 56 5.26 15.31 -16.57
N GLY A 57 5.98 14.49 -15.81
CA GLY A 57 6.06 14.56 -14.35
C GLY A 57 5.31 13.39 -13.70
N GLY A 58 5.49 13.26 -12.39
CA GLY A 58 4.90 12.17 -11.64
C GLY A 58 5.36 12.16 -10.20
N GLU A 59 5.37 10.97 -9.61
CA GLU A 59 5.71 10.77 -8.20
C GLU A 59 6.44 9.44 -8.04
N ILE A 60 7.55 9.44 -7.29
CA ILE A 60 8.22 8.23 -6.84
C ILE A 60 7.85 7.99 -5.38
N LEU A 61 7.30 6.82 -5.09
CA LEU A 61 7.11 6.33 -3.72
C LEU A 61 8.14 5.26 -3.40
N LEU A 62 8.75 5.37 -2.22
CA LEU A 62 9.72 4.42 -1.71
C LEU A 62 9.19 3.81 -0.41
N CYS A 63 9.10 2.48 -0.37
CA CYS A 63 8.49 1.71 0.70
C CYS A 63 9.52 0.74 1.31
N PRO A 64 10.36 1.21 2.26
CA PRO A 64 11.29 0.35 2.96
C PRO A 64 10.54 -0.56 3.94
N SER A 65 10.91 -1.83 3.95
CA SER A 65 10.27 -2.87 4.75
C SER A 65 11.29 -3.81 5.37
N GLY A 66 11.06 -4.23 6.61
CA GLY A 66 11.98 -5.08 7.36
C GLY A 66 12.92 -4.28 8.27
N GLU A 67 13.95 -4.94 8.77
CA GLU A 67 14.93 -4.39 9.71
C GLU A 67 16.35 -4.74 9.26
N LEU A 68 17.33 -3.99 9.76
CA LEU A 68 18.75 -4.25 9.48
C LEU A 68 19.14 -5.68 9.94
N ASN A 69 19.78 -6.44 9.06
CA ASN A 69 20.18 -7.85 9.28
C ASN A 69 19.03 -8.87 9.39
N GLY A 70 17.82 -8.52 8.94
CA GLY A 70 16.70 -9.47 8.77
C GLY A 70 16.18 -9.49 7.33
N PRO A 71 15.13 -10.30 7.05
CA PRO A 71 14.39 -10.20 5.81
C PRO A 71 13.90 -8.77 5.58
N SER A 72 14.34 -8.16 4.50
CA SER A 72 14.05 -6.77 4.18
C SER A 72 13.81 -6.59 2.70
N TRP A 73 13.01 -5.60 2.34
CA TRP A 73 12.76 -5.25 0.95
C TRP A 73 12.46 -3.77 0.78
N LEU A 74 12.76 -3.28 -0.41
CA LEU A 74 12.42 -1.93 -0.85
C LEU A 74 11.50 -2.06 -2.05
N ASP A 75 10.26 -1.62 -1.86
CA ASP A 75 9.34 -1.38 -2.97
C ASP A 75 9.55 0.04 -3.52
N VAL A 76 9.60 0.15 -4.83
CA VAL A 76 9.69 1.41 -5.58
C VAL A 76 8.46 1.49 -6.48
N LEU A 77 7.67 2.54 -6.33
CA LEU A 77 6.55 2.85 -7.22
C LEU A 77 6.85 4.15 -7.98
N ALA A 78 6.70 4.12 -9.31
CA ALA A 78 6.62 5.31 -10.12
C ALA A 78 5.20 5.48 -10.63
N LEU A 79 4.63 6.64 -10.36
CA LEU A 79 3.25 6.99 -10.63
C LEU A 79 3.23 8.23 -11.53
N ASP A 80 2.66 8.10 -12.72
CA ASP A 80 2.38 9.24 -13.59
C ASP A 80 0.94 9.23 -14.08
N ALA A 81 0.43 10.42 -14.41
CA ALA A 81 -0.89 10.63 -14.99
C ALA A 81 -0.78 11.09 -16.45
N GLY A 82 0.31 10.71 -17.14
CA GLY A 82 0.59 11.13 -18.50
C GLY A 82 -0.25 10.40 -19.55
N GLN A 83 0.26 10.39 -20.78
CA GLN A 83 -0.42 9.76 -21.92
C GLN A 83 -0.62 8.24 -21.79
N GLY A 84 0.14 7.58 -20.91
CA GLY A 84 0.19 6.13 -20.82
C GLY A 84 0.91 5.49 -22.01
N ILE A 85 0.96 4.15 -21.99
CA ILE A 85 1.67 3.30 -22.94
C ILE A 85 0.64 2.44 -23.66
N ARG A 86 0.50 2.66 -24.97
CA ARG A 86 -0.48 1.96 -25.82
C ARG A 86 -0.12 0.50 -26.09
N ASP A 87 1.15 0.23 -26.39
CA ASP A 87 1.67 -1.11 -26.63
C ASP A 87 2.73 -1.45 -25.59
N MET A 88 2.27 -2.06 -24.51
CA MET A 88 3.09 -2.47 -23.38
C MET A 88 4.09 -3.58 -23.74
N ALA A 89 3.74 -4.46 -24.67
CA ALA A 89 4.64 -5.54 -25.10
C ALA A 89 5.85 -4.95 -25.82
N ARG A 90 5.62 -4.03 -26.76
CA ARG A 90 6.69 -3.32 -27.47
C ARG A 90 7.49 -2.39 -26.56
N ALA A 91 6.87 -1.74 -25.58
CA ALA A 91 7.58 -0.88 -24.63
C ALA A 91 8.56 -1.64 -23.71
N MET A 92 8.40 -2.95 -23.59
CA MET A 92 9.29 -3.82 -22.81
C MET A 92 10.40 -4.46 -23.67
N GLU A 93 10.39 -4.30 -24.99
CA GLU A 93 11.47 -4.71 -25.88
C GLU A 93 12.60 -3.68 -25.81
N ASP A 94 13.84 -4.14 -25.59
CA ASP A 94 15.02 -3.26 -25.55
C ASP A 94 15.16 -2.51 -26.89
N GLY A 95 15.35 -1.19 -26.81
CA GLY A 95 15.56 -0.33 -27.98
C GLY A 95 14.31 0.41 -28.48
N PHE A 96 13.14 0.21 -27.85
CA PHE A 96 11.92 0.94 -28.20
C PHE A 96 11.71 2.15 -27.28
N SER A 97 11.78 3.36 -27.84
CA SER A 97 11.43 4.61 -27.16
C SER A 97 10.62 5.50 -28.09
N THR A 98 9.56 6.10 -27.56
CA THR A 98 8.75 7.09 -28.29
C THR A 98 9.27 8.53 -28.12
N ALA A 99 10.27 8.76 -27.25
CA ALA A 99 10.77 10.10 -26.91
C ALA A 99 12.29 10.27 -27.13
N GLY A 100 12.93 9.40 -27.94
CA GLY A 100 14.34 9.54 -28.31
C GLY A 100 15.36 9.13 -27.23
N THR A 101 14.93 8.42 -26.18
CA THR A 101 15.84 7.72 -25.25
C THR A 101 16.31 6.40 -25.86
N ALA A 102 17.34 5.76 -25.29
CA ALA A 102 17.86 4.47 -25.79
C ALA A 102 16.82 3.33 -25.76
N GLY A 103 15.63 3.53 -25.16
CA GLY A 103 14.57 2.52 -25.10
C GLY A 103 14.93 1.31 -24.23
N GLN A 104 15.87 1.48 -23.30
CA GLN A 104 16.37 0.40 -22.44
C GLN A 104 15.91 0.52 -20.97
N GLY A 105 15.26 1.63 -20.59
CA GLY A 105 14.98 1.92 -19.17
C GLY A 105 14.06 0.91 -18.49
N LEU A 106 12.95 0.53 -19.13
CA LEU A 106 12.04 -0.50 -18.61
C LEU A 106 12.68 -1.89 -18.60
N GLY A 107 13.45 -2.22 -19.65
CA GLY A 107 14.24 -3.45 -19.71
C GLY A 107 15.30 -3.54 -18.61
N ALA A 108 15.96 -2.42 -18.29
CA ALA A 108 16.92 -2.33 -17.21
C ALA A 108 16.28 -2.58 -15.84
N VAL A 109 15.14 -1.94 -15.55
CA VAL A 109 14.39 -2.19 -14.30
C VAL A 109 14.04 -3.69 -14.17
N LYS A 110 13.56 -4.31 -15.24
CA LYS A 110 13.23 -5.75 -15.26
C LYS A 110 14.44 -6.66 -15.01
N ARG A 111 15.64 -6.28 -15.47
CA ARG A 111 16.88 -7.05 -15.23
C ARG A 111 17.43 -6.87 -13.83
N LEU A 112 17.23 -5.69 -13.22
CA LEU A 112 17.87 -5.31 -11.96
C LEU A 112 17.02 -5.63 -10.73
N ALA A 113 15.70 -5.50 -10.83
CA ALA A 113 14.77 -5.80 -9.73
C ALA A 113 14.54 -7.31 -9.56
N ASP A 114 14.18 -7.73 -8.34
CA ASP A 114 13.77 -9.13 -8.08
C ASP A 114 12.35 -9.39 -8.57
N GLU A 115 11.46 -8.43 -8.36
CA GLU A 115 10.10 -8.44 -8.89
C GLU A 115 9.80 -7.08 -9.55
N THR A 116 9.02 -7.10 -10.62
CA THR A 116 8.54 -5.86 -11.24
C THR A 116 7.19 -6.05 -11.91
N SER A 117 6.41 -4.97 -11.98
CA SER A 117 5.18 -4.95 -12.75
C SER A 117 4.93 -3.56 -13.32
N LEU A 118 4.39 -3.51 -14.53
CA LEU A 118 4.03 -2.28 -15.22
C LEU A 118 2.55 -2.35 -15.61
N PHE A 119 1.81 -1.30 -15.30
CA PHE A 119 0.40 -1.17 -15.68
C PHE A 119 0.17 0.23 -16.22
N SER A 120 -0.32 0.32 -17.45
CA SER A 120 -0.57 1.59 -18.12
C SER A 120 -1.89 1.51 -18.87
N ILE A 121 -2.61 2.62 -18.89
CA ILE A 121 -3.82 2.78 -19.70
C ILE A 121 -3.63 4.06 -20.51
N GLU A 122 -3.86 3.97 -21.83
CA GLU A 122 -3.80 5.12 -22.74
C GLU A 122 -4.73 6.24 -22.24
N GLY A 123 -4.17 7.43 -22.07
CA GLY A 123 -4.86 8.61 -21.53
C GLY A 123 -5.06 8.65 -20.01
N LYS A 124 -4.63 7.62 -19.26
CA LYS A 124 -4.73 7.57 -17.78
C LYS A 124 -3.37 7.38 -17.08
N GLY A 125 -2.26 7.52 -17.79
CA GLY A 125 -0.91 7.39 -17.24
C GLY A 125 -0.47 5.96 -16.89
N THR A 126 0.64 5.87 -16.19
CA THR A 126 1.33 4.61 -15.86
C THR A 126 1.62 4.45 -14.37
N VAL A 127 1.58 3.20 -13.92
CA VAL A 127 2.11 2.75 -12.63
C VAL A 127 3.19 1.72 -12.92
N ASN A 128 4.40 1.95 -12.43
CA ASN A 128 5.52 1.01 -12.50
C ASN A 128 5.97 0.65 -11.08
N TRP A 129 6.07 -0.64 -10.79
CA TRP A 129 6.53 -1.16 -9.51
C TRP A 129 7.78 -2.01 -9.70
N ALA A 130 8.74 -1.86 -8.80
CA ALA A 130 9.90 -2.70 -8.68
C ALA A 130 10.17 -3.03 -7.21
N ARG A 131 10.57 -4.26 -6.92
CA ARG A 131 10.98 -4.72 -5.60
C ARG A 131 12.42 -5.22 -5.61
N PHE A 132 13.14 -4.85 -4.56
CA PHE A 132 14.47 -5.36 -4.24
C PHE A 132 14.41 -5.96 -2.85
N HIS A 133 14.96 -7.16 -2.61
CA HIS A 133 14.91 -7.81 -1.29
C HIS A 133 16.23 -8.45 -0.87
N LEU A 134 16.37 -8.61 0.45
CA LEU A 134 17.42 -9.38 1.12
C LEU A 134 16.76 -10.53 1.87
N GLY A 135 17.28 -11.73 1.66
CA GLY A 135 16.71 -12.95 2.24
C GLY A 135 15.33 -13.30 1.67
N SER A 136 14.66 -14.24 2.33
CA SER A 136 13.33 -14.72 1.95
C SER A 136 12.26 -13.72 2.35
N LEU A 137 11.42 -13.32 1.39
CA LEU A 137 10.32 -12.40 1.67
C LEU A 137 9.31 -13.01 2.66
N PRO A 138 8.89 -12.26 3.69
CA PRO A 138 7.83 -12.73 4.57
C PRO A 138 6.48 -12.70 3.85
N VAL A 139 5.51 -13.46 4.36
CA VAL A 139 4.12 -13.50 3.85
C VAL A 139 3.51 -12.10 3.66
N ALA A 140 3.85 -11.16 4.55
CA ALA A 140 3.39 -9.78 4.48
C ALA A 140 3.78 -9.07 3.16
N SER A 141 4.80 -9.53 2.44
CA SER A 141 5.23 -8.98 1.16
C SER A 141 4.18 -9.15 0.05
N GLN A 142 3.25 -10.10 0.21
CA GLN A 142 2.14 -10.38 -0.72
C GLN A 142 1.02 -9.33 -0.61
N VAL A 143 1.04 -8.48 0.41
CA VAL A 143 0.09 -7.38 0.61
C VAL A 143 0.70 -6.11 0.06
N GLY A 144 -0.07 -5.36 -0.72
CA GLY A 144 0.30 -4.04 -1.20
C GLY A 144 -0.23 -2.98 -0.25
N VAL A 145 0.64 -2.16 0.31
CA VAL A 145 0.23 -1.03 1.14
C VAL A 145 0.91 0.22 0.62
N VAL A 146 0.15 1.31 0.46
CA VAL A 146 0.67 2.68 0.29
C VAL A 146 0.19 3.48 1.48
N SER A 147 1.10 4.07 2.26
CA SER A 147 0.77 4.92 3.41
C SER A 147 1.67 6.14 3.43
N ILE A 148 1.08 7.31 3.17
CA ILE A 148 1.76 8.57 2.91
C ILE A 148 1.24 9.63 3.88
N PRO A 149 2.13 10.35 4.59
CA PRO A 149 1.69 11.46 5.43
C PRO A 149 1.19 12.62 4.58
N VAL A 150 0.30 13.44 5.13
CA VAL A 150 -0.10 14.70 4.51
C VAL A 150 1.13 15.57 4.25
N LYS A 151 1.10 16.32 3.14
CA LYS A 151 2.21 17.19 2.74
C LYS A 151 2.62 18.13 3.88
N GLY A 152 3.90 18.08 4.24
CA GLY A 152 4.50 18.92 5.27
C GLY A 152 4.67 18.22 6.62
N GLU A 153 4.03 17.06 6.82
CA GLU A 153 4.22 16.23 7.99
C GLU A 153 5.28 15.14 7.74
N THR A 154 6.00 14.76 8.79
CA THR A 154 6.97 13.65 8.76
C THR A 154 6.43 12.38 9.41
N LYS A 155 5.25 12.46 10.04
CA LYS A 155 4.56 11.37 10.71
C LYS A 155 3.15 11.24 10.15
N CYS A 156 2.80 10.04 9.69
CA CYS A 156 1.47 9.72 9.19
C CYS A 156 0.50 9.53 10.36
N GLY A 157 -0.64 10.21 10.34
CA GLY A 157 -1.76 10.00 11.26
C GLY A 157 -2.51 8.69 11.05
N ASP A 158 -2.29 8.04 9.90
CA ASP A 158 -2.81 6.71 9.64
C ASP A 158 -1.86 5.59 10.12
N GLY A 159 -2.40 4.39 10.23
CA GLY A 159 -1.66 3.18 10.51
C GLY A 159 -2.34 1.92 9.99
N TYR A 160 -1.60 0.82 9.97
CA TYR A 160 -2.13 -0.49 9.63
C TYR A 160 -1.44 -1.61 10.40
N VAL A 161 -2.14 -2.74 10.54
CA VAL A 161 -1.61 -3.99 11.11
C VAL A 161 -1.98 -5.16 10.21
N LEU A 162 -0.98 -6.03 10.00
CA LEU A 162 -1.13 -7.32 9.34
C LEU A 162 -0.72 -8.39 10.35
N HIS A 163 -1.55 -9.42 10.52
CA HIS A 163 -1.19 -10.65 11.22
C HIS A 163 -1.66 -11.84 10.39
N LEU A 164 -0.71 -12.53 9.76
CA LEU A 164 -0.97 -13.54 8.72
C LEU A 164 -0.37 -14.88 9.19
N ASP A 165 -1.21 -15.84 9.57
CA ASP A 165 -0.79 -17.13 10.14
C ASP A 165 -1.17 -18.36 9.28
N GLY A 166 -1.54 -18.14 8.02
CA GLY A 166 -1.90 -19.18 7.05
C GLY A 166 -3.34 -19.71 7.19
N ARG A 167 -3.90 -19.77 8.41
CA ARG A 167 -5.30 -20.18 8.65
C ARG A 167 -6.21 -18.98 8.82
N ARG A 168 -5.71 -18.00 9.55
CA ARG A 168 -6.35 -16.74 9.87
C ARG A 168 -5.48 -15.59 9.39
N SER A 169 -6.12 -14.55 8.88
CA SER A 169 -5.43 -13.34 8.45
C SER A 169 -6.19 -12.13 8.95
N LEU A 170 -5.55 -11.35 9.81
CA LEU A 170 -6.08 -10.11 10.36
C LEU A 170 -5.45 -8.94 9.61
N TYR A 171 -6.33 -8.04 9.20
CA TYR A 171 -6.00 -6.79 8.54
C TYR A 171 -6.68 -5.66 9.29
N MET A 172 -5.94 -4.61 9.61
CA MET A 172 -6.48 -3.43 10.27
C MET A 172 -5.93 -2.17 9.59
N VAL A 173 -6.79 -1.19 9.40
CA VAL A 173 -6.42 0.19 9.06
C VAL A 173 -7.02 1.12 10.11
N VAL A 174 -6.24 2.10 10.56
CA VAL A 174 -6.61 3.14 11.52
C VAL A 174 -6.24 4.51 10.95
N ASP A 175 -7.09 5.49 11.24
CA ASP A 175 -6.97 6.89 10.86
C ASP A 175 -7.13 7.72 12.15
N GLY A 176 -6.01 8.24 12.66
CA GLY A 176 -5.98 9.05 13.87
C GLY A 176 -6.55 10.44 13.61
N LEU A 177 -7.33 11.00 14.55
CA LEU A 177 -8.02 12.26 14.28
C LEU A 177 -7.07 13.45 14.01
N GLY A 178 -7.25 14.05 12.83
CA GLY A 178 -6.43 15.15 12.32
C GLY A 178 -5.14 14.63 11.68
N HIS A 179 -4.08 15.43 11.69
CA HIS A 179 -2.78 15.03 11.14
C HIS A 179 -1.63 15.30 12.13
N GLY A 180 -0.45 14.82 11.74
CA GLY A 180 0.81 15.04 12.45
C GLY A 180 0.92 14.23 13.75
N ALA A 181 1.74 14.69 14.68
CA ALA A 181 2.19 13.89 15.83
C ALA A 181 1.06 13.33 16.70
N GLY A 182 -0.01 14.08 16.96
CA GLY A 182 -1.11 13.63 17.81
C GLY A 182 -2.04 12.60 17.15
N ALA A 183 -2.22 12.69 15.83
CA ALA A 183 -2.93 11.65 15.07
C ALA A 183 -2.09 10.38 15.01
N ASN A 184 -0.78 10.54 14.75
CA ASN A 184 0.18 9.44 14.73
C ASN A 184 0.26 8.70 16.07
N GLU A 185 0.22 9.42 17.21
CA GLU A 185 0.17 8.81 18.54
C GLU A 185 -1.05 7.90 18.71
N ALA A 186 -2.24 8.36 18.30
CA ALA A 186 -3.46 7.57 18.34
C ALA A 186 -3.35 6.32 17.44
N ALA A 187 -2.87 6.46 16.20
CA ALA A 187 -2.69 5.33 15.31
C ALA A 187 -1.69 4.30 15.86
N LEU A 188 -0.55 4.75 16.40
CA LEU A 188 0.46 3.86 16.98
C LEU A 188 -0.08 3.08 18.19
N GLU A 189 -0.86 3.73 19.07
CA GLU A 189 -1.49 3.09 20.23
C GLU A 189 -2.54 2.04 19.80
N ALA A 190 -3.35 2.36 18.79
CA ALA A 190 -4.30 1.41 18.21
C ALA A 190 -3.58 0.20 17.60
N MET A 191 -2.51 0.43 16.85
CA MET A 191 -1.69 -0.64 16.26
C MET A 191 -1.02 -1.51 17.32
N ALA A 192 -0.52 -0.91 18.41
CA ALA A 192 0.06 -1.66 19.52
C ALA A 192 -0.98 -2.57 20.17
N THR A 193 -2.17 -2.03 20.43
CA THR A 193 -3.31 -2.78 20.98
C THR A 193 -3.68 -3.97 20.10
N VAL A 194 -3.85 -3.75 18.79
CA VAL A 194 -4.23 -4.83 17.85
C VAL A 194 -3.14 -5.89 17.74
N ARG A 195 -1.86 -5.52 17.79
CA ARG A 195 -0.75 -6.50 17.80
C ARG A 195 -0.74 -7.34 19.07
N GLN A 196 -1.01 -6.72 20.22
CA GLN A 196 -1.02 -7.41 21.50
C GLN A 196 -2.17 -8.43 21.60
N TYR A 197 -3.33 -8.09 21.04
CA TYR A 197 -4.55 -8.90 21.12
C TYR A 197 -4.93 -9.51 19.76
N SER A 198 -3.96 -9.86 18.92
CA SER A 198 -4.22 -10.26 17.53
C SER A 198 -5.12 -11.49 17.40
N GLY A 199 -5.29 -12.30 18.46
CA GLY A 199 -6.18 -13.46 18.51
C GLY A 199 -7.67 -13.14 18.73
N ASP A 200 -8.01 -11.92 19.14
CA ASP A 200 -9.38 -11.52 19.47
C ASP A 200 -10.27 -11.35 18.21
N THR A 201 -11.57 -11.23 18.43
CA THR A 201 -12.54 -10.87 17.39
C THR A 201 -12.38 -9.42 16.93
N ALA A 202 -12.94 -9.06 15.77
CA ALA A 202 -12.84 -7.70 15.24
C ALA A 202 -13.56 -6.68 16.15
N ALA A 203 -14.71 -7.06 16.73
CA ALA A 203 -15.42 -6.21 17.69
C ALA A 203 -14.65 -6.04 19.02
N GLU A 204 -14.08 -7.10 19.56
CA GLU A 204 -13.25 -7.02 20.77
C GLU A 204 -12.03 -6.12 20.57
N LEU A 205 -11.37 -6.22 19.40
CA LEU A 205 -10.26 -5.34 19.04
C LEU A 205 -10.67 -3.87 19.01
N LEU A 206 -11.82 -3.54 18.42
CA LEU A 206 -12.34 -2.16 18.44
C LEU A 206 -12.65 -1.68 19.86
N LEU A 207 -13.23 -2.52 20.71
CA LEU A 207 -13.54 -2.17 22.11
C LEU A 207 -12.27 -1.93 22.93
N ARG A 208 -11.25 -2.78 22.77
CA ARG A 208 -9.95 -2.58 23.43
C ARG A 208 -9.26 -1.32 22.94
N SER A 209 -9.24 -1.11 21.63
CA SER A 209 -8.67 0.11 21.06
C SER A 209 -9.43 1.35 21.51
N HIS A 210 -10.76 1.30 21.70
CA HIS A 210 -11.47 2.43 22.28
C HIS A 210 -10.94 2.79 23.68
N GLU A 211 -10.76 1.80 24.55
CA GLU A 211 -10.24 2.03 25.90
C GLU A 211 -8.81 2.58 25.88
N ALA A 212 -7.94 2.01 25.05
CA ALA A 212 -6.55 2.46 24.90
C ALA A 212 -6.45 3.90 24.40
N LEU A 213 -7.35 4.29 23.48
CA LEU A 213 -7.31 5.59 22.82
C LEU A 213 -7.95 6.74 23.63
N LYS A 214 -8.54 6.49 24.80
CA LYS A 214 -9.24 7.53 25.61
C LYS A 214 -8.39 8.75 25.98
N LYS A 215 -7.07 8.61 26.01
CA LYS A 215 -6.12 9.70 26.32
C LYS A 215 -5.43 10.28 25.09
N THR A 216 -5.79 9.81 23.90
CA THR A 216 -5.24 10.27 22.62
C THR A 216 -6.24 11.22 21.94
N ARG A 217 -5.95 11.63 20.70
CA ARG A 217 -6.94 12.34 19.87
C ARG A 217 -8.14 11.48 19.47
N GLY A 218 -8.04 10.16 19.64
CA GLY A 218 -9.00 9.20 19.11
C GLY A 218 -8.73 8.89 17.64
N ALA A 219 -9.47 7.91 17.10
CA ALA A 219 -9.28 7.42 15.74
C ALA A 219 -10.54 6.78 15.16
N ALA A 220 -10.61 6.75 13.84
CA ALA A 220 -11.43 5.78 13.11
C ALA A 220 -10.61 4.52 12.84
N MET A 221 -11.22 3.34 12.92
CA MET A 221 -10.51 2.08 12.72
C MET A 221 -11.46 1.03 12.16
N SER A 222 -10.93 0.18 11.29
CA SER A 222 -11.62 -1.01 10.81
C SER A 222 -10.72 -2.22 10.86
N VAL A 223 -11.31 -3.37 11.17
CA VAL A 223 -10.64 -4.66 11.29
C VAL A 223 -11.37 -5.68 10.43
N ALA A 224 -10.61 -6.36 9.57
CA ALA A 224 -11.06 -7.50 8.78
C ALA A 224 -10.27 -8.75 9.19
N ILE A 225 -10.98 -9.83 9.53
CA ILE A 225 -10.38 -11.12 9.88
C ILE A 225 -10.89 -12.15 8.88
N VAL A 226 -9.97 -12.77 8.14
CA VAL A 226 -10.26 -13.81 7.18
C VAL A 226 -9.96 -15.17 7.80
N ASP A 227 -10.94 -16.06 7.79
CA ASP A 227 -10.78 -17.49 8.06
C ASP A 227 -10.72 -18.22 6.70
N HIS A 228 -9.53 -18.73 6.37
CA HIS A 228 -9.27 -19.32 5.06
C HIS A 228 -9.88 -20.72 4.90
N GLU A 229 -10.13 -21.42 6.00
CA GLU A 229 -10.77 -22.75 5.98
C GLU A 229 -12.28 -22.59 5.75
N ARG A 230 -12.90 -21.69 6.51
CA ARG A 230 -14.33 -21.39 6.40
C ARG A 230 -14.68 -20.50 5.21
N LYS A 231 -13.67 -19.88 4.58
CA LYS A 231 -13.83 -18.95 3.43
C LYS A 231 -14.75 -17.79 3.77
N ILE A 232 -14.53 -17.19 4.92
CA ILE A 232 -15.30 -16.03 5.39
C ILE A 232 -14.38 -14.91 5.85
N CYS A 233 -14.85 -13.68 5.68
CA CYS A 233 -14.27 -12.49 6.25
C CYS A 233 -15.24 -11.91 7.29
N THR A 234 -14.82 -11.81 8.53
CA THR A 234 -15.52 -11.09 9.59
C THR A 234 -14.96 -9.68 9.66
N TYR A 235 -15.83 -8.67 9.64
CA TYR A 235 -15.47 -7.27 9.62
C TYR A 235 -16.23 -6.48 10.67
N ALA A 236 -15.52 -5.57 11.32
CA ALA A 236 -16.11 -4.52 12.14
C ALA A 236 -15.33 -3.22 11.93
N GLY A 237 -16.04 -2.10 11.92
CA GLY A 237 -15.44 -0.78 11.76
C GLY A 237 -16.17 0.29 12.56
N VAL A 238 -15.42 1.26 13.08
CA VAL A 238 -15.92 2.46 13.74
C VAL A 238 -15.30 3.67 13.05
N GLY A 239 -16.13 4.54 12.49
CA GLY A 239 -15.71 5.74 11.77
C GLY A 239 -15.69 5.57 10.24
N ASN A 240 -14.76 6.27 9.60
CA ASN A 240 -14.68 6.51 8.15
C ASN A 240 -13.65 5.63 7.41
N VAL A 241 -12.91 4.76 8.09
CA VAL A 241 -12.07 3.74 7.42
C VAL A 241 -12.98 2.78 6.65
N THR A 242 -12.71 2.63 5.36
CA THR A 242 -13.55 1.85 4.44
C THR A 242 -12.92 0.49 4.14
N GLY A 243 -13.72 -0.57 4.18
CA GLY A 243 -13.35 -1.92 3.71
C GLY A 243 -14.20 -2.37 2.52
N VAL A 244 -13.57 -2.98 1.52
CA VAL A 244 -14.23 -3.47 0.30
C VAL A 244 -13.66 -4.84 -0.06
N LEU A 245 -14.53 -5.80 -0.36
CA LEU A 245 -14.16 -7.07 -1.00
C LEU A 245 -14.40 -6.96 -2.51
N ILE A 246 -13.43 -7.35 -3.31
CA ILE A 246 -13.49 -7.35 -4.78
C ILE A 246 -13.34 -8.80 -5.26
N ALA A 247 -14.37 -9.32 -5.93
CA ALA A 247 -14.39 -10.67 -6.50
C ALA A 247 -14.84 -10.59 -7.96
N GLY A 248 -13.90 -10.82 -8.89
CA GLY A 248 -14.15 -10.65 -10.32
C GLY A 248 -14.55 -9.22 -10.66
N SER A 249 -15.73 -9.03 -11.25
CA SER A 249 -16.31 -7.71 -11.56
C SER A 249 -17.18 -7.15 -10.43
N SER A 250 -17.40 -7.91 -9.36
CA SER A 250 -18.24 -7.50 -8.24
C SER A 250 -17.40 -6.89 -7.14
N SER A 251 -17.91 -5.81 -6.54
CA SER A 251 -17.35 -5.24 -5.32
C SER A 251 -18.44 -5.15 -4.25
N ARG A 252 -18.03 -5.35 -2.99
CA ARG A 252 -18.91 -5.27 -1.83
C ARG A 252 -18.25 -4.47 -0.74
N THR A 253 -18.76 -3.27 -0.48
CA THR A 253 -18.36 -2.47 0.68
C THR A 253 -18.87 -3.12 1.96
N MET A 254 -17.98 -3.26 2.94
CA MET A 254 -18.29 -3.79 4.27
C MET A 254 -18.74 -2.65 5.19
N VAL A 255 -19.63 -2.98 6.12
CA VAL A 255 -20.34 -1.99 6.95
C VAL A 255 -19.46 -1.53 8.13
N SER A 256 -19.24 -0.22 8.22
CA SER A 256 -18.67 0.47 9.39
C SER A 256 -19.78 1.24 10.13
N GLN A 257 -19.71 1.30 11.45
CA GLN A 257 -20.63 2.07 12.29
C GLN A 257 -20.08 3.48 12.57
N ASN A 258 -20.97 4.46 12.71
CA ASN A 258 -20.56 5.81 13.08
C ASN A 258 -20.00 5.84 14.51
N GLY A 259 -18.86 6.51 14.68
CA GLY A 259 -18.22 6.71 15.97
C GLY A 259 -16.75 7.08 15.82
N THR A 260 -16.09 7.23 16.96
CA THR A 260 -14.68 7.56 17.08
C THR A 260 -14.13 6.84 18.30
N LEU A 261 -13.16 5.95 18.09
CA LEU A 261 -12.48 5.25 19.19
C LEU A 261 -11.73 6.26 20.06
N GLY A 262 -11.72 6.05 21.38
CA GLY A 262 -11.23 7.03 22.35
C GLY A 262 -12.20 8.17 22.68
N ALA A 263 -13.30 8.34 21.92
CA ALA A 263 -14.29 9.41 22.16
C ALA A 263 -15.73 8.89 22.27
N VAL A 264 -16.36 8.53 21.15
CA VAL A 264 -17.78 8.13 21.08
C VAL A 264 -17.91 6.78 20.38
N LEU A 265 -18.32 5.74 21.12
CA LEU A 265 -18.63 4.43 20.54
C LEU A 265 -20.10 4.31 20.13
N PRO A 266 -20.41 3.49 19.11
CA PRO A 266 -21.77 3.01 18.90
C PRO A 266 -22.23 2.19 20.12
N ARG A 267 -23.55 2.15 20.36
CA ARG A 267 -24.14 1.43 21.52
C ARG A 267 -23.70 -0.04 21.58
N ASN A 268 -23.63 -0.69 20.43
CA ASN A 268 -23.15 -2.06 20.26
C ASN A 268 -22.20 -2.08 19.05
N VAL A 269 -20.94 -2.44 19.26
CA VAL A 269 -20.00 -2.72 18.18
C VAL A 269 -20.42 -4.05 17.53
N GLN A 270 -20.78 -4.01 16.25
CA GLN A 270 -21.26 -5.19 15.53
C GLN A 270 -20.23 -5.74 14.57
N GLU A 271 -20.18 -7.06 14.47
CA GLU A 271 -19.44 -7.78 13.44
C GLU A 271 -20.37 -8.23 12.32
N TYR A 272 -19.87 -8.16 11.10
CA TYR A 272 -20.55 -8.62 9.92
C TYR A 272 -19.69 -9.67 9.21
N THR A 273 -20.31 -10.76 8.78
CA THR A 273 -19.62 -11.84 8.06
C THR A 273 -19.94 -11.79 6.58
N TYR A 274 -18.90 -11.94 5.76
CA TYR A 274 -18.95 -11.89 4.30
C TYR A 274 -18.32 -13.17 3.74
N PRO A 275 -18.90 -13.81 2.72
CA PRO A 275 -18.25 -14.93 2.03
C PRO A 275 -17.00 -14.43 1.28
N VAL A 276 -15.98 -15.28 1.21
CA VAL A 276 -14.74 -15.03 0.48
C VAL A 276 -14.63 -16.05 -0.65
N GLU A 277 -14.71 -15.56 -1.88
CA GLU A 277 -14.57 -16.38 -3.08
C GLU A 277 -13.09 -16.52 -3.48
N PRO A 278 -12.72 -17.54 -4.28
CA PRO A 278 -11.39 -17.61 -4.89
C PRO A 278 -11.06 -16.31 -5.64
N ASN A 279 -9.79 -15.89 -5.57
CA ASN A 279 -9.30 -14.64 -6.18
C ASN A 279 -9.92 -13.34 -5.63
N THR A 280 -10.59 -13.37 -4.47
CA THR A 280 -11.05 -12.15 -3.80
C THR A 280 -9.86 -11.30 -3.33
N LEU A 281 -9.93 -10.00 -3.60
CA LEU A 281 -9.06 -8.99 -2.99
C LEU A 281 -9.80 -8.25 -1.88
N LEU A 282 -9.14 -8.05 -0.75
CA LEU A 282 -9.55 -7.12 0.30
C LEU A 282 -8.86 -5.78 0.04
N LEU A 283 -9.66 -4.72 -0.05
CA LEU A 283 -9.21 -3.35 -0.10
C LEU A 283 -9.64 -2.65 1.20
N MET A 284 -8.72 -2.01 1.91
CA MET A 284 -9.04 -1.10 3.02
C MET A 284 -8.30 0.21 2.86
N PHE A 285 -8.96 1.33 3.15
CA PHE A 285 -8.35 2.67 3.03
C PHE A 285 -8.93 3.66 4.02
N SER A 286 -8.10 4.63 4.43
CA SER A 286 -8.51 5.81 5.21
C SER A 286 -9.30 6.79 4.34
N ASP A 287 -9.92 7.79 4.96
CA ASP A 287 -10.80 8.71 4.24
C ASP A 287 -10.06 9.72 3.35
N GLY A 288 -8.71 9.71 3.40
CA GLY A 288 -7.83 10.39 2.47
C GLY A 288 -8.04 10.00 1.01
N LEU A 289 -8.81 8.93 0.74
CA LEU A 289 -9.23 8.53 -0.61
C LEU A 289 -10.72 8.83 -0.89
N ASN A 290 -11.01 9.22 -2.14
CA ASN A 290 -12.38 9.34 -2.66
C ASN A 290 -12.65 8.24 -3.70
N THR A 291 -13.04 7.04 -3.25
CA THR A 291 -13.16 5.84 -4.09
C THR A 291 -14.56 5.61 -4.67
N ARG A 292 -15.42 6.63 -4.70
CA ARG A 292 -16.89 6.47 -4.81
C ARG A 292 -17.43 5.80 -6.09
N SER A 293 -16.64 5.44 -7.12
CA SER A 293 -17.26 4.89 -8.34
C SER A 293 -16.44 4.09 -9.35
N GLU A 294 -15.12 3.87 -9.26
CA GLU A 294 -14.36 3.45 -10.46
C GLU A 294 -13.29 2.34 -10.31
N LEU A 295 -13.42 1.43 -9.33
CA LEU A 295 -12.54 0.24 -9.29
C LEU A 295 -12.61 -0.60 -10.58
N GLY A 296 -13.77 -0.62 -11.26
CA GLY A 296 -13.95 -1.29 -12.54
C GLY A 296 -13.24 -0.63 -13.74
N SER A 297 -12.79 0.62 -13.59
CA SER A 297 -12.14 1.38 -14.67
C SER A 297 -10.71 0.93 -14.98
N TYR A 298 -10.15 -0.01 -14.20
CA TYR A 298 -8.78 -0.52 -14.31
C TYR A 298 -8.75 -2.04 -14.47
N ALA A 299 -9.46 -2.55 -15.47
CA ALA A 299 -9.50 -3.97 -15.77
C ALA A 299 -8.09 -4.56 -15.94
N GLY A 300 -7.83 -5.66 -15.24
CA GLY A 300 -6.58 -6.42 -15.33
C GLY A 300 -5.59 -6.11 -14.21
N VAL A 301 -5.72 -4.99 -13.49
CA VAL A 301 -4.82 -4.68 -12.36
C VAL A 301 -4.99 -5.67 -11.20
N GLN A 302 -6.18 -6.26 -11.04
CA GLN A 302 -6.46 -7.29 -10.04
C GLN A 302 -5.66 -8.59 -10.22
N HIS A 303 -5.06 -8.80 -11.40
CA HIS A 303 -4.20 -9.95 -11.70
C HIS A 303 -2.71 -9.63 -11.52
N ARG A 304 -2.36 -8.41 -11.13
CA ARG A 304 -0.99 -7.99 -10.83
C ARG A 304 -0.73 -8.11 -9.33
N HIS A 305 0.52 -7.88 -8.93
CA HIS A 305 0.85 -7.79 -7.51
C HIS A 305 -0.01 -6.70 -6.83
N PRO A 306 -0.56 -6.92 -5.62
CA PRO A 306 -1.47 -5.98 -4.96
C PRO A 306 -0.90 -4.56 -4.77
N MET A 307 0.43 -4.42 -4.71
CA MET A 307 1.10 -3.11 -4.70
C MET A 307 0.73 -2.23 -5.91
N MET A 308 0.48 -2.83 -7.08
CA MET A 308 0.05 -2.10 -8.28
C MET A 308 -1.32 -1.44 -8.08
N MET A 309 -2.26 -2.18 -7.49
CA MET A 309 -3.59 -1.65 -7.20
C MET A 309 -3.52 -0.59 -6.10
N ALA A 310 -2.72 -0.80 -5.05
CA ALA A 310 -2.54 0.19 -3.99
C ALA A 310 -1.96 1.52 -4.54
N GLY A 311 -0.91 1.45 -5.37
CA GLY A 311 -0.30 2.61 -6.02
C GLY A 311 -1.24 3.34 -6.97
N LEU A 312 -2.00 2.59 -7.78
CA LEU A 312 -3.00 3.15 -8.70
C LEU A 312 -4.13 3.87 -7.95
N LEU A 313 -4.65 3.26 -6.90
CA LEU A 313 -5.71 3.84 -6.08
C LEU A 313 -5.25 5.09 -5.35
N TYR A 314 -4.03 5.07 -4.82
CA TYR A 314 -3.40 6.27 -4.26
C TYR A 314 -3.29 7.36 -5.32
N ARG A 315 -2.70 7.07 -6.49
CA ARG A 315 -2.45 8.06 -7.56
C ARG A 315 -3.73 8.80 -7.96
N ASP A 316 -4.82 8.05 -8.16
CA ASP A 316 -6.02 8.58 -8.82
C ASP A 316 -7.10 9.07 -7.84
N PHE A 317 -7.11 8.57 -6.60
CA PHE A 317 -8.18 8.85 -5.65
C PHE A 317 -7.74 9.54 -4.36
N THR A 318 -6.44 9.77 -4.15
CA THR A 318 -5.97 10.54 -2.98
C THR A 318 -6.42 12.00 -3.03
N ARG A 319 -6.85 12.55 -1.90
CA ARG A 319 -7.23 13.96 -1.74
C ARG A 319 -6.03 14.89 -1.65
N ARG A 320 -4.83 14.37 -1.35
CA ARG A 320 -3.57 15.12 -1.10
C ARG A 320 -3.67 16.23 -0.03
N ARG A 321 -4.72 16.24 0.78
CA ARG A 321 -4.98 17.20 1.86
C ARG A 321 -5.06 16.55 3.23
N ASP A 322 -4.88 15.24 3.27
CA ASP A 322 -4.91 14.42 4.46
C ASP A 322 -3.86 13.31 4.34
N ASP A 323 -3.64 12.61 5.45
CA ASP A 323 -2.92 11.35 5.45
C ASP A 323 -3.66 10.35 4.53
N ALA A 324 -2.92 9.46 3.87
CA ALA A 324 -3.51 8.53 2.91
C ALA A 324 -2.92 7.14 3.08
N THR A 325 -3.77 6.18 3.44
CA THR A 325 -3.41 4.76 3.54
C THR A 325 -4.35 3.92 2.70
N VAL A 326 -3.75 3.07 1.84
CA VAL A 326 -4.42 2.10 0.98
C VAL A 326 -3.76 0.76 1.19
N MET A 327 -4.52 -0.24 1.57
CA MET A 327 -4.06 -1.62 1.71
C MET A 327 -4.88 -2.53 0.80
N VAL A 328 -4.17 -3.34 0.01
CA VAL A 328 -4.74 -4.34 -0.89
C VAL A 328 -4.14 -5.70 -0.56
N ALA A 329 -4.97 -6.66 -0.20
CA ALA A 329 -4.55 -8.01 0.17
C ALA A 329 -5.29 -9.07 -0.67
N PRO A 330 -4.60 -10.10 -1.17
CA PRO A 330 -5.27 -11.27 -1.73
C PRO A 330 -5.80 -12.12 -0.58
N VAL A 331 -7.11 -12.30 -0.52
CA VAL A 331 -7.79 -13.04 0.56
C VAL A 331 -8.55 -14.26 0.06
N GLY A 332 -8.74 -14.40 -1.25
CA GLY A 332 -9.37 -15.57 -1.87
C GLY A 332 -8.56 -16.87 -1.80
N ARG A 333 -7.34 -16.81 -1.23
CA ARG A 333 -6.50 -17.96 -0.93
C ARG A 333 -5.74 -17.71 0.36
N ALA A 334 -5.44 -18.77 1.08
CA ALA A 334 -4.53 -18.70 2.21
C ALA A 334 -3.17 -18.12 1.77
N PRO A 335 -2.54 -17.25 2.59
CA PRO A 335 -1.21 -16.78 2.29
C PRO A 335 -0.24 -17.96 2.20
N GLU A 336 0.61 -17.94 1.19
CA GLU A 336 1.69 -18.93 1.05
C GLU A 336 2.74 -18.65 2.14
N VAL A 337 2.70 -19.41 3.23
CA VAL A 337 3.72 -19.38 4.28
C VAL A 337 4.87 -20.27 3.83
N PRO A 338 6.08 -19.73 3.58
CA PRO A 338 7.24 -20.57 3.28
C PRO A 338 7.43 -21.55 4.45
N PHE A 339 7.62 -22.84 4.15
CA PHE A 339 7.91 -23.84 5.18
C PHE A 339 9.12 -23.39 6.00
N ALA A 340 8.94 -23.34 7.33
CA ALA A 340 9.97 -22.97 8.30
C ALA A 340 11.10 -24.01 8.36
#